data_AF-A0A3S0DF00-F1
#
_entry.id   AF-A0A3S0DF00-F1
#
_cell.length_a   1.000
_cell.length_b   1.000
_cell.length_c   1.000
_cell.angle_alpha   90.00
_cell.angle_beta   90.00
_cell.angle_gamma   90.00
#
_symmetry.space_group_name_H-M   'P 1'
#
loop_
_entity.id
_entity.type
_entity.pdbx_description
1 polymer ?
#
loop_
_entity_poly.entity_id
_entity_poly.type
_entity_poly.pdbx_seq_one_letter_code
_entity_poly.pdbx_strand_id
1 'polypeptide(L)'
;MNIFKSIKRNLIKRSVIQSILEKEQHNNDVINIHRIDKKNIGDFYCAPHHYFDVLKGKSLDIFDYKSEDKEVRNHFINEISERSLIVGGGGLLNRDGFVMQMKMFEKLTTKGKKIVLWGVGHNEKSPKTYGKVSKYNIDINKFGLVGTRDYNMPGEYVPCVSCMHPIFDQKFEVKNEVGVVFHKDTLKKESITKKYQNFATSSNTTNLEDLIAFIGSSDNIITDSYHTMYWAMLMEKKVIAIPNSSKFYDFKHQPIISTFDESLHHLNKGTTYDGLLEECRATNIKFAEKAFNYLNL
;
A
#
# COMPACT_ATOMS: atom_id res chain seq x y z
N MET A 1 11.17 -0.08 -31.97
CA MET A 1 9.78 -0.23 -31.50
C MET A 1 9.54 0.24 -30.06
N ASN A 2 10.46 0.00 -29.11
CA ASN A 2 10.23 0.30 -27.68
C ASN A 2 10.32 1.79 -27.30
N ILE A 3 11.17 2.58 -27.99
CA ILE A 3 11.35 4.02 -27.73
C ILE A 3 10.08 4.82 -28.07
N PHE A 4 9.50 4.60 -29.25
CA PHE A 4 8.25 5.27 -29.66
C PHE A 4 7.08 4.99 -28.71
N LYS A 5 6.94 3.75 -28.23
CA LYS A 5 5.92 3.38 -27.24
C LYS A 5 6.13 4.09 -25.90
N SER A 6 7.39 4.20 -25.45
CA SER A 6 7.75 4.95 -24.23
C SER A 6 7.44 6.45 -24.35
N ILE A 7 7.81 7.07 -25.49
CA ILE A 7 7.53 8.49 -25.78
C ILE A 7 6.02 8.73 -25.81
N LYS A 8 5.26 7.94 -26.57
CA LYS A 8 3.79 8.03 -26.64
C LYS A 8 3.16 7.95 -25.25
N ARG A 9 3.59 6.99 -24.42
CA ARG A 9 3.09 6.84 -23.04
C ARG A 9 3.41 8.05 -22.17
N ASN A 10 4.60 8.65 -22.32
CA ASN A 10 4.97 9.86 -21.60
C ASN A 10 4.14 11.08 -22.02
N LEU A 11 3.85 11.22 -23.32
CA LEU A 11 2.96 12.27 -23.85
C LEU A 11 1.54 12.10 -23.31
N ILE A 12 0.99 10.88 -23.33
CA ILE A 12 -0.34 10.57 -22.77
C ILE A 12 -0.41 10.98 -21.30
N LYS A 13 0.57 10.55 -20.48
CA LYS A 13 0.62 10.87 -19.05
C LYS A 13 0.62 12.38 -18.80
N ARG A 14 1.42 13.14 -19.56
CA ARG A 14 1.49 14.60 -19.44
C ARG A 14 0.20 15.26 -19.88
N SER A 15 -0.39 14.82 -20.99
CA SER A 15 -1.65 15.35 -21.51
C SER A 15 -2.80 15.15 -20.51
N VAL A 16 -2.97 13.95 -19.94
CA VAL A 16 -4.01 13.72 -18.93
C VAL A 16 -3.85 14.60 -17.70
N ILE A 17 -2.63 14.68 -17.16
CA ILE A 17 -2.34 15.54 -16.00
C ILE A 17 -2.62 17.00 -16.32
N GLN A 18 -2.23 17.47 -17.50
CA GLN A 18 -2.49 18.84 -17.91
C GLN A 18 -3.99 19.12 -18.03
N SER A 19 -4.76 18.22 -18.65
CA SER A 19 -6.22 18.34 -18.75
C SER A 19 -6.90 18.41 -17.39
N ILE A 20 -6.45 17.61 -16.41
CA ILE A 20 -6.95 17.68 -15.02
C ILE A 20 -6.61 19.03 -14.40
N LEU A 21 -5.37 19.51 -14.55
CA LEU A 21 -4.93 20.77 -13.96
C LEU A 21 -5.57 22.00 -14.60
N GLU A 22 -6.00 21.93 -15.86
CA GLU A 22 -6.70 23.02 -16.56
C GLU A 22 -8.20 23.05 -16.26
N LYS A 23 -8.82 21.87 -16.09
CA LYS A 23 -10.25 21.74 -15.83
C LYS A 23 -10.64 22.35 -14.47
N GLU A 24 -11.86 22.89 -14.42
CA GLU A 24 -12.49 23.31 -13.16
C GLU A 24 -12.56 22.13 -12.18
N GLN A 25 -12.47 22.44 -10.89
CA GLN A 25 -12.40 21.44 -9.83
C GLN A 25 -13.62 21.58 -8.93
N HIS A 26 -14.27 20.45 -8.66
CA HIS A 26 -15.42 20.33 -7.79
C HIS A 26 -15.17 19.31 -6.67
N ASN A 27 -16.11 19.26 -5.73
CA ASN A 27 -16.08 18.36 -4.57
C ASN A 27 -17.49 17.76 -4.36
N ASN A 28 -18.11 17.28 -5.45
CA ASN A 28 -19.54 16.92 -5.50
C ASN A 28 -19.87 15.55 -4.87
N ASP A 29 -18.86 14.70 -4.69
CA ASP A 29 -18.88 13.41 -3.98
C ASP A 29 -17.42 13.05 -3.65
N VAL A 30 -17.14 11.82 -3.20
CA VAL A 30 -15.80 11.29 -2.94
C VAL A 30 -15.45 10.15 -3.90
N ILE A 31 -14.17 10.03 -4.25
CA ILE A 31 -13.63 8.83 -4.89
C ILE A 31 -12.33 8.40 -4.20
N ASN A 32 -12.17 7.10 -3.96
CA ASN A 32 -10.93 6.54 -3.43
C ASN A 32 -10.01 6.06 -4.56
N ILE A 33 -8.83 6.67 -4.63
CA ILE A 33 -7.80 6.39 -5.64
C ILE A 33 -6.69 5.52 -5.04
N HIS A 34 -6.51 4.32 -5.59
CA HIS A 34 -5.41 3.42 -5.24
C HIS A 34 -5.03 2.54 -6.44
N ARG A 35 -4.10 1.62 -6.25
CA ARG A 35 -3.72 0.65 -7.28
C ARG A 35 -4.68 -0.54 -7.27
N ILE A 36 -5.60 -0.58 -8.23
CA ILE A 36 -6.54 -1.70 -8.40
C ILE A 36 -5.86 -2.83 -9.19
N ASP A 37 -5.07 -3.68 -8.53
CA ASP A 37 -4.43 -4.86 -9.17
C ASP A 37 -4.80 -6.15 -8.44
N LYS A 38 -5.74 -6.92 -9.01
CA LYS A 38 -6.16 -8.22 -8.46
C LYS A 38 -5.01 -9.26 -8.38
N LYS A 39 -3.91 -9.05 -9.12
CA LYS A 39 -2.71 -9.91 -9.06
C LYS A 39 -1.71 -9.48 -7.99
N ASN A 40 -1.96 -8.35 -7.34
CA ASN A 40 -1.23 -7.88 -6.17
C ASN A 40 -2.22 -7.59 -5.06
N ILE A 41 -2.66 -8.65 -4.38
CA ILE A 41 -3.71 -8.59 -3.36
C ILE A 41 -3.43 -7.56 -2.27
N GLY A 42 -2.16 -7.30 -1.95
CA GLY A 42 -1.80 -6.26 -1.00
C GLY A 42 -2.15 -4.84 -1.47
N ASP A 43 -1.85 -4.51 -2.74
CA ASP A 43 -2.21 -3.20 -3.31
C ASP A 43 -3.73 -3.09 -3.52
N PHE A 44 -4.41 -4.21 -3.78
CA PHE A 44 -5.85 -4.28 -3.93
C PHE A 44 -6.57 -4.00 -2.60
N TYR A 45 -6.27 -4.75 -1.54
CA TYR A 45 -6.97 -4.66 -0.26
C TYR A 45 -6.50 -3.51 0.66
N CYS A 46 -5.59 -2.64 0.22
CA CYS A 46 -5.10 -1.53 1.06
C CYS A 46 -5.95 -0.25 0.99
N ALA A 47 -7.18 -0.31 0.47
CA ALA A 47 -8.00 0.86 0.21
C ALA A 47 -9.30 0.89 1.03
N PRO A 48 -9.68 2.05 1.62
CA PRO A 48 -10.80 2.15 2.55
C PRO A 48 -12.17 1.85 1.94
N HIS A 49 -12.36 1.97 0.62
CA HIS A 49 -13.63 1.63 -0.05
C HIS A 49 -14.06 0.16 0.14
N HIS A 50 -13.12 -0.72 0.51
CA HIS A 50 -13.42 -2.11 0.84
C HIS A 50 -14.09 -2.30 2.21
N TYR A 51 -13.96 -1.34 3.12
CA TYR A 51 -14.23 -1.54 4.55
C TYR A 51 -15.21 -0.55 5.16
N PHE A 52 -15.47 0.58 4.49
CA PHE A 52 -16.40 1.59 4.96
C PHE A 52 -17.57 1.73 3.98
N ASP A 53 -18.79 1.47 4.44
CA ASP A 53 -19.99 1.42 3.59
C ASP A 53 -20.23 2.73 2.82
N VAL A 54 -19.95 3.88 3.43
CA VAL A 54 -20.09 5.21 2.80
C VAL A 54 -19.18 5.41 1.58
N LEU A 55 -18.12 4.59 1.47
CA LEU A 55 -17.17 4.59 0.35
C LEU A 55 -17.40 3.43 -0.62
N LYS A 56 -18.36 2.53 -0.36
CA LYS A 56 -18.56 1.32 -1.17
C LYS A 56 -18.85 1.67 -2.63
N GLY A 57 -18.11 1.03 -3.53
CA GLY A 57 -18.21 1.27 -4.98
C GLY A 57 -17.56 2.58 -5.46
N LYS A 58 -16.97 3.38 -4.56
CA LYS A 58 -16.30 4.64 -4.88
C LYS A 58 -14.79 4.43 -5.04
N SER A 59 -14.38 3.73 -6.10
CA SER A 59 -12.96 3.44 -6.37
C SER A 59 -12.52 3.83 -7.78
N LEU A 60 -11.29 4.33 -7.91
CA LEU A 60 -10.64 4.65 -9.20
C LEU A 60 -9.19 4.16 -9.20
N ASP A 61 -8.75 3.59 -10.33
CA ASP A 61 -7.39 3.10 -10.43
C ASP A 61 -6.39 4.24 -10.74
N ILE A 62 -5.39 4.41 -9.88
CA ILE A 62 -4.32 5.41 -10.03
C ILE A 62 -3.50 5.25 -11.33
N PHE A 63 -3.61 4.14 -12.07
CA PHE A 63 -2.98 3.99 -13.38
C PHE A 63 -3.88 4.30 -14.58
N ASP A 64 -5.16 4.63 -14.39
CA ASP A 64 -6.04 4.94 -15.51
C ASP A 64 -5.56 6.16 -16.30
N TYR A 65 -4.88 7.12 -15.63
CA TYR A 65 -4.22 8.27 -16.28
C TYR A 65 -3.22 7.91 -17.39
N LYS A 66 -2.70 6.68 -17.39
CA LYS A 66 -1.71 6.18 -18.37
C LYS A 66 -2.24 5.03 -19.21
N SER A 67 -3.55 4.79 -19.20
CA SER A 67 -4.21 3.82 -20.07
C SER A 67 -4.01 4.16 -21.55
N GLU A 68 -3.91 3.16 -22.42
CA GLU A 68 -3.91 3.38 -23.87
C GLU A 68 -5.33 3.70 -24.39
N ASP A 69 -6.36 3.29 -23.65
CA ASP A 69 -7.76 3.59 -23.93
C ASP A 69 -8.10 5.05 -23.58
N LYS A 70 -8.71 5.77 -24.53
CA LYS A 70 -9.11 7.18 -24.36
C LYS A 70 -10.27 7.33 -23.40
N GLU A 71 -11.23 6.42 -23.41
CA GLU A 71 -12.42 6.51 -22.55
C GLU A 71 -12.05 6.30 -21.09
N VAL A 72 -11.16 5.35 -20.79
CA VAL A 72 -10.59 5.17 -19.45
C VAL A 72 -9.90 6.45 -18.97
N ARG A 73 -9.14 7.12 -19.84
CA ARG A 73 -8.49 8.40 -19.48
C ARG A 73 -9.49 9.54 -19.28
N ASN A 74 -10.50 9.65 -20.14
CA ASN A 74 -11.55 10.67 -20.03
C ASN A 74 -12.34 10.48 -18.73
N HIS A 75 -12.68 9.24 -18.41
CA HIS A 75 -13.30 8.87 -17.14
C HIS A 75 -12.42 9.31 -15.97
N PHE A 76 -11.13 8.93 -15.96
CA PHE A 76 -10.18 9.36 -14.93
C PHE A 76 -10.12 10.89 -14.79
N ILE A 77 -10.04 11.64 -15.89
CA ILE A 77 -10.03 13.11 -15.86
C ILE A 77 -11.31 13.65 -15.20
N ASN A 78 -12.48 13.15 -15.60
CA ASN A 78 -13.76 13.60 -15.07
C ASN A 78 -13.89 13.27 -13.59
N GLU A 79 -13.58 12.05 -13.19
CA GLU A 79 -13.61 11.58 -11.81
C GLU A 79 -12.72 12.43 -10.89
N ILE A 80 -11.48 12.67 -11.31
CA ILE A 80 -10.55 13.53 -10.57
C ILE A 80 -11.04 14.97 -10.50
N SER A 81 -11.67 15.50 -11.55
CA SER A 81 -12.16 16.89 -11.56
C SER A 81 -13.42 17.09 -10.72
N GLU A 82 -14.37 16.14 -10.72
CA GLU A 82 -15.69 16.32 -10.10
C GLU A 82 -15.73 15.99 -8.60
N ARG A 83 -14.90 15.05 -8.13
CA ARG A 83 -15.03 14.47 -6.77
C ARG A 83 -13.89 14.85 -5.85
N SER A 84 -14.15 15.00 -4.57
CA SER A 84 -13.10 14.98 -3.54
C SER A 84 -12.35 13.65 -3.55
N LEU A 85 -11.08 13.67 -3.16
CA LEU A 85 -10.20 12.52 -3.36
C LEU A 85 -9.77 11.93 -2.02
N ILE A 86 -9.92 10.61 -1.88
CA ILE A 86 -9.15 9.83 -0.91
C ILE A 86 -8.03 9.15 -1.68
N VAL A 87 -6.80 9.61 -1.51
CA VAL A 87 -5.62 9.00 -2.14
C VAL A 87 -4.98 8.07 -1.13
N GLY A 88 -4.90 6.79 -1.46
CA GLY A 88 -4.03 5.90 -0.70
C GLY A 88 -4.59 4.54 -0.34
N GLY A 89 -3.89 3.96 0.63
CA GLY A 89 -3.29 2.64 0.53
C GLY A 89 -1.91 2.66 -0.13
N GLY A 90 -1.00 1.80 0.36
CA GLY A 90 0.20 1.41 -0.37
C GLY A 90 1.41 2.36 -0.31
N GLY A 91 2.45 1.99 -1.08
CA GLY A 91 3.74 2.69 -1.11
C GLY A 91 3.83 3.72 -2.24
N LEU A 92 3.00 4.77 -2.16
CA LEU A 92 2.84 5.80 -3.20
C LEU A 92 3.85 6.95 -3.09
N LEU A 93 4.37 7.22 -1.89
CA LEU A 93 5.34 8.28 -1.64
C LEU A 93 6.74 7.79 -2.00
N ASN A 94 7.60 8.70 -2.46
CA ASN A 94 9.00 8.41 -2.79
C ASN A 94 9.18 7.22 -3.75
N ARG A 95 8.31 7.16 -4.77
CA ARG A 95 8.29 6.08 -5.74
C ARG A 95 8.09 6.62 -7.15
N ASP A 96 9.10 6.44 -8.00
CA ASP A 96 9.14 7.00 -9.37
C ASP A 96 7.86 6.78 -10.19
N GLY A 97 7.24 5.61 -10.06
CA GLY A 97 6.00 5.25 -10.77
C GLY A 97 4.76 6.07 -10.39
N PHE A 98 4.81 6.82 -9.29
CA PHE A 98 3.69 7.60 -8.75
C PHE A 98 4.01 9.11 -8.62
N VAL A 99 5.26 9.54 -8.86
CA VAL A 99 5.69 10.94 -8.68
C VAL A 99 4.80 11.92 -9.45
N MET A 100 4.41 11.59 -10.69
CA MET A 100 3.58 12.48 -11.49
C MET A 100 2.18 12.65 -10.90
N GLN A 101 1.55 11.58 -10.44
CA GLN A 101 0.22 11.61 -9.83
C GLN A 101 0.25 12.31 -8.48
N MET A 102 1.23 12.01 -7.62
CA MET A 102 1.35 12.67 -6.31
C MET A 102 1.56 14.19 -6.45
N LYS A 103 2.40 14.63 -7.39
CA LYS A 103 2.58 16.06 -7.70
C LYS A 103 1.33 16.70 -8.30
N MET A 104 0.55 15.95 -9.09
CA MET A 104 -0.73 16.45 -9.59
C MET A 104 -1.71 16.66 -8.43
N PHE A 105 -1.85 15.69 -7.51
CA PHE A 105 -2.71 15.83 -6.33
C PHE A 105 -2.27 17.00 -5.45
N GLU A 106 -0.96 17.15 -5.20
CA GLU A 106 -0.41 18.30 -4.48
C GLU A 106 -0.81 19.63 -5.14
N LYS A 107 -0.72 19.74 -6.48
CA LYS A 107 -1.14 20.95 -7.20
C LYS A 107 -2.64 21.20 -7.14
N LEU A 108 -3.46 20.16 -7.13
CA LEU A 108 -4.92 20.31 -7.08
C LEU A 108 -5.39 20.95 -5.75
N THR A 109 -4.61 20.82 -4.67
CA THR A 109 -4.91 21.49 -3.40
C THR A 109 -5.02 23.02 -3.56
N THR A 110 -4.22 23.63 -4.45
CA THR A 110 -4.26 25.08 -4.72
C THR A 110 -5.48 25.52 -5.53
N LYS A 111 -6.29 24.55 -6.01
CA LYS A 111 -7.56 24.79 -6.73
C LYS A 111 -8.78 24.48 -5.85
N GLY A 112 -8.62 24.44 -4.52
CA GLY A 112 -9.71 24.15 -3.58
C GLY A 112 -10.17 22.69 -3.57
N LYS A 113 -9.37 21.77 -4.13
CA LYS A 113 -9.68 20.34 -4.13
C LYS A 113 -9.56 19.78 -2.71
N LYS A 114 -10.61 19.13 -2.21
CA LYS A 114 -10.52 18.37 -0.96
C LYS A 114 -9.82 17.04 -1.22
N ILE A 115 -8.70 16.83 -0.54
CA ILE A 115 -7.90 15.61 -0.69
C ILE A 115 -7.48 15.10 0.70
N VAL A 116 -7.80 13.83 0.95
CA VAL A 116 -7.34 13.05 2.10
C VAL A 116 -6.26 12.08 1.64
N LEU A 117 -5.11 12.06 2.30
CA LEU A 117 -4.15 10.96 2.17
C LEU A 117 -4.47 9.92 3.25
N TRP A 118 -4.71 8.67 2.88
CA TRP A 118 -5.09 7.62 3.84
C TRP A 118 -4.14 6.44 3.77
N GLY A 119 -3.33 6.25 4.82
CA GLY A 119 -2.42 5.10 4.95
C GLY A 119 -1.42 4.99 3.80
N VAL A 120 -0.98 6.13 3.24
CA VAL A 120 0.10 6.17 2.25
C VAL A 120 1.45 6.02 2.95
N GLY A 121 2.46 5.50 2.24
CA GLY A 121 3.82 5.47 2.78
C GLY A 121 4.92 5.55 1.72
N HIS A 122 6.15 5.78 2.17
CA HIS A 122 7.33 5.88 1.31
C HIS A 122 7.78 4.51 0.78
N ASN A 123 8.40 4.48 -0.40
CA ASN A 123 8.77 3.23 -1.08
C ASN A 123 9.99 3.40 -2.01
N GLU A 124 11.05 4.01 -1.47
CA GLU A 124 12.33 4.14 -2.15
C GLU A 124 12.95 2.76 -2.41
N LYS A 125 13.39 2.49 -3.63
CA LYS A 125 13.98 1.20 -4.00
C LYS A 125 15.46 1.06 -3.69
N SER A 126 16.16 2.18 -3.52
CA SER A 126 17.62 2.16 -3.39
C SER A 126 18.01 1.65 -2.02
N PRO A 127 18.86 0.60 -1.89
CA PRO A 127 19.37 0.18 -0.59
C PRO A 127 20.08 1.29 0.19
N LYS A 128 20.61 2.31 -0.51
CA LYS A 128 21.25 3.48 0.12
C LYS A 128 20.30 4.33 0.95
N THR A 129 18.98 4.25 0.72
CA THR A 129 17.96 5.04 1.41
C THR A 129 17.24 4.26 2.52
N TYR A 130 17.53 2.96 2.68
CA TYR A 130 16.89 2.12 3.68
C TYR A 130 17.20 2.66 5.09
N GLY A 131 16.15 2.87 5.88
CA GLY A 131 16.23 3.50 7.21
C GLY A 131 16.70 4.97 7.21
N LYS A 132 16.76 5.63 6.04
CA LYS A 132 17.30 7.00 5.88
C LYS A 132 16.36 7.96 5.15
N VAL A 133 15.10 7.56 4.94
CA VAL A 133 14.12 8.46 4.35
C VAL A 133 13.80 9.55 5.38
N SER A 134 13.94 10.81 4.98
CA SER A 134 13.72 11.97 5.86
C SER A 134 12.70 12.95 5.32
N LYS A 135 12.24 12.76 4.07
CA LYS A 135 11.25 13.63 3.43
C LYS A 135 10.46 12.90 2.37
N TYR A 136 9.22 13.36 2.21
CA TYR A 136 8.37 12.95 1.10
C TYR A 136 8.69 13.69 -0.20
N ASN A 137 8.27 13.11 -1.32
CA ASN A 137 8.43 13.68 -2.66
C ASN A 137 7.37 14.75 -3.02
N ILE A 138 6.52 15.11 -2.05
CA ILE A 138 5.47 16.14 -2.10
C ILE A 138 5.40 16.84 -0.74
N ASP A 139 4.84 18.05 -0.70
CA ASP A 139 4.50 18.72 0.55
C ASP A 139 3.13 18.25 1.06
N ILE A 140 3.14 17.36 2.04
CA ILE A 140 1.91 16.79 2.60
C ILE A 140 1.08 17.83 3.37
N ASN A 141 1.67 18.94 3.81
CA ASN A 141 0.96 19.95 4.61
C ASN A 141 -0.07 20.73 3.78
N LYS A 142 -0.05 20.60 2.45
CA LYS A 142 -1.03 21.20 1.54
C LYS A 142 -2.35 20.44 1.46
N PHE A 143 -2.37 19.20 1.92
CA PHE A 143 -3.54 18.34 1.89
C PHE A 143 -4.40 18.60 3.13
N GLY A 144 -5.72 18.42 3.02
CA GLY A 144 -6.62 18.77 4.11
C GLY A 144 -6.58 17.82 5.30
N LEU A 145 -6.32 16.53 5.04
CA LEU A 145 -6.10 15.53 6.08
C LEU A 145 -5.07 14.50 5.59
N VAL A 146 -4.12 14.16 6.46
CA VAL A 146 -3.00 13.27 6.08
C VAL A 146 -2.77 12.19 7.11
N GLY A 147 -3.06 10.95 6.69
CA GLY A 147 -2.71 9.72 7.38
C GLY A 147 -1.60 8.99 6.63
N THR A 148 -0.48 8.74 7.31
CA THR A 148 0.67 8.00 6.77
C THR A 148 0.92 6.74 7.60
N ARG A 149 1.39 5.68 6.94
CA ARG A 149 1.75 4.42 7.62
C ARG A 149 3.21 4.36 8.08
N ASP A 150 3.96 5.43 7.80
CA ASP A 150 5.38 5.60 8.12
C ASP A 150 5.46 6.30 9.49
N TYR A 151 5.80 5.56 10.55
CA TYR A 151 5.56 5.98 11.93
C TYR A 151 6.38 7.20 12.37
N ASN A 152 7.63 7.31 11.92
CA ASN A 152 8.53 8.40 12.29
C ASN A 152 8.53 9.55 11.27
N MET A 153 7.64 9.50 10.29
CA MET A 153 7.54 10.49 9.22
C MET A 153 6.34 11.43 9.42
N PRO A 154 6.35 12.62 8.79
CA PRO A 154 5.27 13.60 8.94
C PRO A 154 3.87 13.05 8.58
N GLY A 155 2.85 13.55 9.26
CA GLY A 155 1.44 13.11 9.11
C GLY A 155 0.92 12.39 10.36
N GLU A 156 -0.39 12.15 10.42
CA GLU A 156 -0.97 11.30 11.47
C GLU A 156 -0.67 9.84 11.16
N TYR A 157 -0.24 9.06 12.16
CA TYR A 157 -0.03 7.63 11.96
C TYR A 157 -1.35 6.90 11.69
N VAL A 158 -1.46 6.30 10.51
CA VAL A 158 -2.60 5.49 10.06
C VAL A 158 -2.06 4.22 9.39
N PRO A 159 -2.17 3.05 10.02
CA PRO A 159 -1.69 1.81 9.44
C PRO A 159 -2.53 1.42 8.23
N CYS A 160 -2.04 0.46 7.44
CA CYS A 160 -2.75 0.00 6.25
C CYS A 160 -4.16 -0.51 6.61
N VAL A 161 -5.19 0.09 6.02
CA VAL A 161 -6.61 -0.19 6.31
C VAL A 161 -7.03 -1.63 6.07
N SER A 162 -6.21 -2.44 5.40
CA SER A 162 -6.46 -3.88 5.24
C SER A 162 -6.69 -4.60 6.57
N CYS A 163 -6.21 -4.09 7.72
CA CYS A 163 -6.53 -4.64 9.05
C CYS A 163 -8.03 -4.69 9.36
N MET A 164 -8.85 -3.89 8.67
CA MET A 164 -10.31 -3.92 8.80
C MET A 164 -10.95 -5.14 8.15
N HIS A 165 -10.20 -5.95 7.38
CA HIS A 165 -10.76 -7.12 6.70
C HIS A 165 -11.19 -8.19 7.72
N PRO A 166 -12.41 -8.76 7.60
CA PRO A 166 -12.93 -9.75 8.56
C PRO A 166 -12.19 -11.11 8.52
N ILE A 167 -11.30 -11.29 7.54
CA ILE A 167 -10.52 -12.53 7.41
C ILE A 167 -9.55 -12.71 8.58
N PHE A 168 -9.15 -11.61 9.23
CA PHE A 168 -8.26 -11.63 10.39
C PHE A 168 -8.96 -12.11 11.66
N ASP A 169 -10.29 -12.22 11.67
CA ASP A 169 -11.06 -12.79 12.79
C ASP A 169 -11.12 -14.32 12.73
N GLN A 170 -10.62 -14.93 11.66
CA GLN A 170 -10.56 -16.38 11.51
C GLN A 170 -9.45 -16.97 12.37
N LYS A 171 -9.72 -18.16 12.93
CA LYS A 171 -8.73 -18.95 13.65
C LYS A 171 -8.14 -20.02 12.75
N PHE A 172 -6.84 -20.23 12.87
CA PHE A 172 -6.10 -21.21 12.08
C PHE A 172 -5.33 -22.15 13.00
N GLU A 173 -5.34 -23.43 12.67
CA GLU A 173 -4.46 -24.41 13.30
C GLU A 173 -3.04 -24.25 12.77
N VAL A 174 -2.07 -24.15 13.67
CA VAL A 174 -0.64 -24.11 13.32
C VAL A 174 -0.20 -25.51 12.87
N LYS A 175 0.38 -25.57 11.67
CA LYS A 175 0.89 -26.80 11.04
C LYS A 175 2.36 -26.72 10.68
N ASN A 176 2.90 -25.51 10.56
CA ASN A 176 4.26 -25.25 10.13
C ASN A 176 4.99 -24.44 11.20
N GLU A 177 6.19 -24.86 11.61
CA GLU A 177 7.05 -24.03 12.45
C GLU A 177 7.47 -22.75 11.70
N VAL A 178 7.73 -22.88 10.39
CA VAL A 178 8.20 -21.80 9.53
C VAL A 178 7.44 -21.80 8.19
N GLY A 179 6.87 -20.65 7.84
CA GLY A 179 6.31 -20.36 6.52
C GLY A 179 7.11 -19.28 5.80
N VAL A 180 7.41 -19.49 4.52
CA VAL A 180 8.16 -18.53 3.69
C VAL A 180 7.26 -17.98 2.59
N VAL A 181 7.05 -16.66 2.56
CA VAL A 181 6.22 -16.02 1.54
C VAL A 181 7.06 -15.10 0.67
N PHE A 182 7.17 -15.45 -0.61
CA PHE A 182 7.92 -14.65 -1.57
C PHE A 182 7.07 -13.57 -2.24
N HIS A 183 7.66 -12.41 -2.45
CA HIS A 183 7.17 -11.42 -3.41
C HIS A 183 7.31 -11.97 -4.84
N LYS A 184 6.39 -11.61 -5.73
CA LYS A 184 6.32 -12.05 -7.14
C LYS A 184 7.63 -11.96 -7.93
N ASP A 185 8.48 -10.98 -7.63
CA ASP A 185 9.77 -10.81 -8.32
C ASP A 185 10.87 -11.70 -7.74
N THR A 186 10.76 -12.07 -6.46
CA THR A 186 11.68 -12.99 -5.79
C THR A 186 11.33 -14.44 -6.09
N LEU A 187 10.04 -14.75 -6.27
CA LEU A 187 9.57 -16.07 -6.70
C LEU A 187 10.23 -16.54 -8.02
N LYS A 188 10.65 -15.60 -8.87
CA LYS A 188 11.34 -15.86 -10.15
C LYS A 188 12.84 -16.16 -10.00
N LYS A 189 13.40 -16.02 -8.80
CA LYS A 189 14.83 -16.17 -8.54
C LYS A 189 15.10 -17.55 -7.93
N GLU A 190 15.40 -18.51 -8.79
CA GLU A 190 15.63 -19.90 -8.40
C GLU A 190 16.75 -20.06 -7.35
N SER A 191 17.78 -19.23 -7.41
CA SER A 191 18.87 -19.22 -6.42
C SER A 191 18.42 -18.86 -5.01
N ILE A 192 17.29 -18.15 -4.86
CA ILE A 192 16.69 -17.84 -3.57
C ILE A 192 15.68 -18.92 -3.19
N THR A 193 14.78 -19.30 -4.10
CA THR A 193 13.72 -20.26 -3.77
C THR A 193 14.27 -21.64 -3.41
N LYS A 194 15.35 -22.09 -4.05
CA LYS A 194 16.04 -23.35 -3.69
C LYS A 194 16.55 -23.38 -2.25
N LYS A 195 16.93 -22.24 -1.66
CA LYS A 195 17.39 -22.19 -0.26
C LYS A 195 16.30 -22.56 0.73
N TYR A 196 15.03 -22.38 0.34
CA TYR A 196 13.87 -22.64 1.18
C TYR A 196 13.02 -23.83 0.68
N GLN A 197 13.54 -24.67 -0.22
CA GLN A 197 12.78 -25.77 -0.83
C GLN A 197 12.26 -26.80 0.17
N ASN A 198 12.88 -26.90 1.34
CA ASN A 198 12.48 -27.82 2.41
C ASN A 198 11.48 -27.21 3.41
N PHE A 199 11.02 -25.98 3.18
CA PHE A 199 10.05 -25.28 4.04
C PHE A 199 8.71 -25.14 3.32
N ALA A 200 7.64 -24.94 4.09
CA ALA A 200 6.37 -24.52 3.52
C ALA A 200 6.55 -23.15 2.85
N THR A 201 6.15 -23.03 1.58
CA THR A 201 6.29 -21.78 0.83
C THR A 201 4.99 -21.33 0.19
N SER A 202 4.82 -20.01 0.07
CA SER A 202 3.71 -19.36 -0.64
C SER A 202 4.21 -18.07 -1.32
N SER A 203 3.31 -17.29 -1.91
CA SER A 203 3.64 -16.02 -2.55
C SER A 203 2.51 -15.01 -2.48
N ASN A 204 2.85 -13.73 -2.65
CA ASN A 204 1.86 -12.64 -2.67
C ASN A 204 1.01 -12.56 -3.96
N THR A 205 1.06 -13.60 -4.80
CA THR A 205 0.25 -13.73 -6.02
C THR A 205 -0.91 -14.72 -5.88
N THR A 206 -1.01 -15.43 -4.76
CA THR A 206 -2.19 -16.25 -4.43
C THR A 206 -3.38 -15.34 -4.09
N ASN A 207 -4.58 -15.91 -3.98
CA ASN A 207 -5.72 -15.17 -3.44
C ASN A 207 -5.51 -14.86 -1.95
N LEU A 208 -6.37 -13.98 -1.40
CA LEU A 208 -6.24 -13.50 -0.03
C LEU A 208 -6.45 -14.65 0.96
N GLU A 209 -7.48 -15.45 0.74
CA GLU A 209 -7.89 -16.56 1.59
C GLU A 209 -6.77 -17.58 1.79
N ASP A 210 -6.18 -18.04 0.69
CA ASP A 210 -5.06 -18.98 0.71
C ASP A 210 -3.83 -18.39 1.40
N LEU A 211 -3.53 -17.10 1.18
CA LEU A 211 -2.38 -16.48 1.80
C LEU A 211 -2.58 -16.30 3.31
N ILE A 212 -3.76 -15.85 3.75
CA ILE A 212 -4.06 -15.69 5.17
C ILE A 212 -4.12 -17.05 5.87
N ALA A 213 -4.70 -18.07 5.24
CA ALA A 213 -4.66 -19.44 5.77
C ALA A 213 -3.23 -19.96 5.90
N PHE A 214 -2.38 -19.73 4.88
CA PHE A 214 -0.96 -20.08 4.94
C PHE A 214 -0.23 -19.38 6.10
N ILE A 215 -0.42 -18.06 6.24
CA ILE A 215 0.14 -17.27 7.34
C ILE A 215 -0.35 -17.80 8.70
N GLY A 216 -1.65 -18.01 8.85
CA GLY A 216 -2.27 -18.49 10.08
C GLY A 216 -1.77 -19.88 10.49
N SER A 217 -1.49 -20.73 9.51
CA SER A 217 -0.96 -22.09 9.71
C SER A 217 0.53 -22.16 10.06
N SER A 218 1.22 -21.02 10.14
CA SER A 218 2.66 -20.96 10.44
C SER A 218 2.93 -20.20 11.75
N ASP A 219 3.94 -20.59 12.52
CA ASP A 219 4.37 -19.86 13.73
C ASP A 219 5.30 -18.69 13.41
N ASN A 220 6.29 -18.94 12.55
CA ASN A 220 7.25 -17.95 12.09
C ASN A 220 7.02 -17.66 10.60
N ILE A 221 7.07 -16.39 10.22
CA ILE A 221 6.94 -15.94 8.82
C ILE A 221 8.23 -15.26 8.37
N ILE A 222 8.80 -15.76 7.27
CA ILE A 222 9.88 -15.09 6.53
C ILE A 222 9.29 -14.52 5.25
N THR A 223 9.48 -13.23 4.98
CA THR A 223 8.93 -12.62 3.77
C THR A 223 9.66 -11.36 3.31
N ASP A 224 9.69 -11.13 1.99
CA ASP A 224 10.07 -9.87 1.36
C ASP A 224 8.85 -9.06 0.85
N SER A 225 7.65 -9.39 1.32
CA SER A 225 6.39 -8.69 1.00
C SER A 225 5.92 -7.84 2.18
N TYR A 226 5.69 -6.55 1.95
CA TYR A 226 5.17 -5.62 2.97
C TYR A 226 3.84 -6.10 3.54
N HIS A 227 2.89 -6.45 2.68
CA HIS A 227 1.55 -6.82 3.13
C HIS A 227 1.55 -8.17 3.83
N THR A 228 2.38 -9.12 3.39
CA THR A 228 2.54 -10.39 4.11
C THR A 228 3.13 -10.15 5.50
N MET A 229 4.18 -9.34 5.61
CA MET A 229 4.78 -8.99 6.89
C MET A 229 3.75 -8.31 7.80
N TYR A 230 3.02 -7.32 7.27
CA TYR A 230 1.97 -6.62 8.01
C TYR A 230 0.87 -7.56 8.49
N TRP A 231 0.31 -8.38 7.61
CA TRP A 231 -0.77 -9.34 7.94
C TRP A 231 -0.31 -10.42 8.92
N ALA A 232 0.92 -10.92 8.78
CA ALA A 232 1.49 -11.86 9.73
C ALA A 232 1.64 -11.24 11.13
N MET A 233 2.04 -9.97 11.23
CA MET A 233 2.08 -9.25 12.50
C MET A 233 0.68 -9.05 13.10
N LEU A 234 -0.33 -8.72 12.30
CA LEU A 234 -1.72 -8.61 12.75
C LEU A 234 -2.26 -9.94 13.32
N MET A 235 -1.76 -11.07 12.81
CA MET A 235 -2.10 -12.42 13.26
C MET A 235 -1.14 -12.94 14.34
N GLU A 236 -0.41 -12.03 15.00
CA GLU A 236 0.50 -12.31 16.11
C GLU A 236 1.58 -13.35 15.80
N LYS A 237 2.04 -13.39 14.54
CA LYS A 237 3.15 -14.25 14.13
C LYS A 237 4.49 -13.58 14.40
N LYS A 238 5.52 -14.39 14.61
CA LYS A 238 6.91 -13.90 14.63
C LYS A 238 7.35 -13.63 13.20
N VAL A 239 7.73 -12.40 12.88
CA VAL A 239 8.03 -12.00 11.50
C VAL A 239 9.49 -11.61 11.31
N ILE A 240 10.10 -12.21 10.27
CA ILE A 240 11.39 -11.84 9.72
C ILE A 240 11.16 -11.25 8.35
N ALA A 241 11.36 -9.94 8.24
CA ALA A 241 11.21 -9.20 7.01
C ALA A 241 12.54 -9.09 6.26
N ILE A 242 12.49 -9.28 4.95
CA ILE A 242 13.62 -9.17 4.04
C ILE A 242 13.39 -7.94 3.14
N PRO A 243 14.02 -6.80 3.44
CA PRO A 243 13.64 -5.54 2.79
C PRO A 243 14.01 -5.47 1.32
N ASN A 244 13.06 -5.02 0.51
CA ASN A 244 13.26 -4.68 -0.92
C ASN A 244 12.98 -3.22 -1.25
N SER A 245 12.71 -2.40 -0.23
CA SER A 245 12.52 -0.95 -0.32
C SER A 245 12.54 -0.34 1.08
N SER A 246 12.58 1.00 1.15
CA SER A 246 12.59 1.73 2.42
C SER A 246 11.37 1.46 3.31
N LYS A 247 10.22 1.07 2.72
CA LYS A 247 8.93 0.84 3.40
C LYS A 247 8.99 -0.13 4.59
N PHE A 248 10.03 -0.96 4.70
CA PHE A 248 10.19 -1.94 5.77
C PHE A 248 10.78 -1.35 7.06
N TYR A 249 11.31 -0.13 7.02
CA TYR A 249 12.14 0.41 8.09
C TYR A 249 11.43 1.44 8.98
N ASP A 250 10.15 1.74 8.73
CA ASP A 250 9.44 2.81 9.45
C ASP A 250 8.06 2.37 9.96
N PHE A 251 8.01 1.20 10.60
CA PHE A 251 6.83 0.73 11.30
C PHE A 251 6.88 1.14 12.77
N LYS A 252 5.69 1.33 13.37
CA LYS A 252 5.55 1.47 14.82
C LYS A 252 6.03 0.22 15.55
N HIS A 253 5.58 -0.94 15.08
CA HIS A 253 5.93 -2.26 15.58
C HIS A 253 6.87 -2.93 14.57
N GLN A 254 8.04 -3.39 15.01
CA GLN A 254 9.14 -3.72 14.11
C GLN A 254 9.31 -5.25 13.98
N PRO A 255 9.31 -5.80 12.75
CA PRO A 255 9.74 -7.18 12.55
C PRO A 255 11.25 -7.28 12.78
N ILE A 256 11.79 -8.51 12.77
CA ILE A 256 13.23 -8.68 12.58
C ILE A 256 13.57 -8.35 11.14
N ILE A 257 14.50 -7.42 10.93
CA ILE A 257 15.06 -7.14 9.61
C ILE A 257 16.23 -8.08 9.33
N SER A 258 16.20 -8.79 8.20
CA SER A 258 17.25 -9.74 7.83
C SER A 258 17.46 -9.83 6.30
N THR A 259 18.27 -10.80 5.88
CA THR A 259 18.51 -11.17 4.48
C THR A 259 18.02 -12.59 4.24
N PHE A 260 17.93 -13.02 2.98
CA PHE A 260 17.63 -14.42 2.67
C PHE A 260 18.70 -15.40 3.15
N ASP A 261 19.93 -14.95 3.39
CA ASP A 261 21.02 -15.79 3.86
C ASP A 261 21.00 -15.96 5.39
N GLU A 262 20.63 -14.90 6.10
CA GLU A 262 20.69 -14.86 7.57
C GLU A 262 19.35 -15.15 8.26
N SER A 263 18.23 -15.16 7.53
CA SER A 263 16.88 -15.24 8.11
C SER A 263 16.69 -16.48 9.00
N LEU A 264 17.24 -17.63 8.61
CA LEU A 264 17.10 -18.88 9.36
C LEU A 264 17.80 -18.82 10.73
N HIS A 265 18.85 -18.00 10.87
CA HIS A 265 19.51 -17.76 12.16
C HIS A 265 18.70 -16.86 13.10
N HIS A 266 17.61 -16.26 12.61
CA HIS A 266 16.72 -15.39 13.36
C HIS A 266 15.38 -16.03 13.72
N LEU A 267 15.17 -17.30 13.35
CA LEU A 267 13.97 -18.04 13.73
C LEU A 267 13.74 -17.96 15.25
N ASN A 268 12.46 -17.84 15.64
CA ASN A 268 12.01 -17.76 17.03
C ASN A 268 12.47 -16.54 17.85
N LYS A 269 13.34 -15.66 17.32
CA LYS A 269 13.77 -14.41 17.98
C LYS A 269 12.78 -13.26 17.83
N GLY A 270 11.80 -13.39 16.92
CA GLY A 270 10.83 -12.34 16.63
C GLY A 270 9.89 -12.05 17.79
N THR A 271 9.48 -10.80 17.92
CA THR A 271 8.47 -10.34 18.87
C THR A 271 7.08 -10.48 18.24
N THR A 272 6.12 -10.96 19.03
CA THR A 272 4.69 -10.90 18.71
C THR A 272 4.08 -9.67 19.39
N TYR A 273 3.01 -9.14 18.81
CA TYR A 273 2.38 -7.91 19.27
C TYR A 273 0.91 -8.19 19.58
N ASP A 274 0.64 -8.56 20.83
CA ASP A 274 -0.70 -8.83 21.35
C ASP A 274 -1.63 -7.61 21.14
N GLY A 275 -2.81 -7.84 20.58
CA GLY A 275 -3.81 -6.79 20.33
C GLY A 275 -3.48 -5.81 19.19
N LEU A 276 -2.49 -6.11 18.34
CA LEU A 276 -2.08 -5.24 17.24
C LEU A 276 -3.19 -5.04 16.20
N LEU A 277 -4.01 -6.06 15.96
CA LEU A 277 -5.14 -5.99 15.04
C LEU A 277 -6.15 -4.92 15.48
N GLU A 278 -6.52 -4.95 16.75
CA GLU A 278 -7.45 -4.04 17.40
C GLU A 278 -6.88 -2.62 17.44
N GLU A 279 -5.60 -2.46 17.75
CA GLU A 279 -4.91 -1.17 17.68
C GLU A 279 -4.99 -0.55 16.28
N CYS A 280 -4.70 -1.35 15.24
CA CYS A 280 -4.72 -0.90 13.85
C CYS A 280 -6.15 -0.54 13.38
N ARG A 281 -7.14 -1.34 13.77
CA ARG A 281 -8.56 -1.10 13.49
C ARG A 281 -9.05 0.18 14.17
N ALA A 282 -8.77 0.35 15.47
CA ALA A 282 -9.15 1.54 16.23
C ALA A 282 -8.51 2.81 15.64
N THR A 283 -7.25 2.74 15.21
CA THR A 283 -6.57 3.86 14.55
C THR A 283 -7.23 4.24 13.23
N ASN A 284 -7.58 3.24 12.40
CA ASN A 284 -8.27 3.48 11.13
C ASN A 284 -9.69 4.04 11.32
N ILE A 285 -10.44 3.58 12.33
CA ILE A 285 -11.78 4.09 12.63
C ILE A 285 -11.71 5.57 13.06
N LYS A 286 -10.79 5.93 13.96
CA LYS A 286 -10.59 7.33 14.38
C LYS A 286 -10.20 8.24 13.23
N PHE A 287 -9.35 7.76 12.31
CA PHE A 287 -8.99 8.53 11.13
C PHE A 287 -10.15 8.64 10.14
N ALA A 288 -10.96 7.59 10.00
CA ALA A 288 -12.15 7.58 9.16
C ALA A 288 -13.16 8.66 9.58
N GLU A 289 -13.41 8.80 10.88
CA GLU A 289 -14.28 9.86 11.42
C GLU A 289 -13.81 11.25 10.99
N LYS A 290 -12.51 11.54 11.14
CA LYS A 290 -11.91 12.81 10.68
C LYS A 290 -12.04 12.99 9.17
N ALA A 291 -11.78 11.93 8.40
CA ALA A 291 -11.85 11.96 6.95
C ALA A 291 -13.27 12.23 6.46
N PHE A 292 -14.27 11.56 7.03
CA PHE A 292 -15.67 11.72 6.65
C PHE A 292 -16.20 13.10 7.03
N ASN A 293 -15.85 13.60 8.21
CA ASN A 293 -16.15 14.97 8.60
C ASN A 293 -15.54 16.00 7.64
N TYR A 294 -14.26 15.84 7.26
CA TYR A 294 -13.60 16.74 6.30
C TYR A 294 -14.25 16.68 4.90
N LEU A 295 -14.69 15.49 4.48
CA LEU A 295 -15.27 15.24 3.17
C LEU A 295 -16.79 15.48 3.09
N ASN A 296 -17.45 15.76 4.22
CA ASN A 296 -18.91 15.89 4.35
C ASN A 296 -19.67 14.60 3.93
N LEU A 297 -19.22 13.45 4.45
CA LEU A 297 -19.81 12.13 4.18
C LEU A 297 -20.69 11.63 5.32
#